data_AF-B6AWW3-F1
#
_entry.id   AF-B6AWW3-F1
#
_cell.length_a   1.000
_cell.length_b   1.000
_cell.length_c   1.000
_cell.angle_alpha   90.00
_cell.angle_beta   90.00
_cell.angle_gamma   90.00
#
_symmetry.space_group_name_H-M   'P 1'
#
loop_
_entity.id
_entity.type
_entity.pdbx_description
1 polymer ?
#
loop_
_entity_poly.entity_id
_entity_poly.type
_entity_poly.pdbx_seq_one_letter_code
_entity_poly.pdbx_strand_id
1 'polypeptide(L)'
;MTKTVLDEIKQALMAANAVQGEQEFCVAWLGKNASYMRVLRFQQLQPSADALAVCASKLNYYTQRLEGSSDSKHKQWAQRFAVLHSKCTTALNEQARTKWQAAERMGAV
;
A
#
# COMPACT_ATOMS: atom_id res chain seq x y z
N MET A 1 -18.10 0.65 6.33
CA MET A 1 -16.75 1.16 6.00
C MET A 1 -16.14 0.23 4.96
N THR A 2 -15.75 0.76 3.80
CA THR A 2 -15.00 0.00 2.80
C THR A 2 -13.55 -0.10 3.27
N LYS A 3 -13.08 -1.32 3.54
CA LYS A 3 -11.67 -1.54 3.91
C LYS A 3 -10.80 -1.18 2.72
N THR A 4 -9.87 -0.24 2.90
CA THR A 4 -8.92 0.12 1.84
C THR A 4 -7.75 -0.86 1.83
N VAL A 5 -7.02 -0.92 0.71
CA VAL A 5 -5.76 -1.69 0.63
C VAL A 5 -4.76 -1.27 1.73
N LEU A 6 -4.74 0.01 2.11
CA LEU A 6 -3.89 0.52 3.18
C LEU A 6 -4.31 0.03 4.57
N ASP A 7 -5.61 -0.19 4.82
CA ASP A 7 -6.07 -0.77 6.09
C ASP A 7 -5.60 -2.21 6.24
N GLU A 8 -5.66 -3.01 5.16
CA GLU A 8 -5.18 -4.39 5.17
C GLU A 8 -3.68 -4.47 5.40
N ILE A 9 -2.91 -3.58 4.75
CA ILE A 9 -1.45 -3.52 4.91
C ILE A 9 -1.11 -3.11 6.35
N LYS A 10 -1.73 -2.05 6.86
CA LYS A 10 -1.52 -1.61 8.25
C LYS A 10 -1.77 -2.77 9.22
N GLN A 11 -2.88 -3.48 9.08
CA GLN A 11 -3.21 -4.61 9.95
C GLN A 11 -2.16 -5.73 9.85
N ALA A 12 -1.72 -6.07 8.64
CA ALA A 12 -0.69 -7.08 8.45
C ALA A 12 0.66 -6.67 9.07
N LEU A 13 1.06 -5.40 8.94
CA LEU A 13 2.29 -4.87 9.53
C LEU A 13 2.22 -4.81 11.06
N MET A 14 1.06 -4.44 11.62
CA MET A 14 0.83 -4.47 13.07
C MET A 14 0.90 -5.90 13.61
N ALA A 15 0.29 -6.87 12.92
CA ALA A 15 0.39 -8.29 13.28
C ALA A 15 1.83 -8.82 13.18
N ALA A 16 2.66 -8.21 12.33
CA ALA A 16 4.09 -8.48 12.21
C ALA A 16 4.95 -7.82 13.28
N ASN A 17 4.37 -6.96 14.12
CA ASN A 17 5.08 -6.03 14.98
C ASN A 17 6.06 -5.12 14.21
N ALA A 18 5.81 -4.89 12.91
CA ALA A 18 6.62 -4.05 12.02
C ALA A 18 6.23 -2.56 12.09
N VAL A 19 5.05 -2.27 12.65
CA VAL A 19 4.60 -0.92 13.04
C VAL A 19 3.81 -1.04 14.34
N GLN A 20 4.00 -0.09 15.24
CA GLN A 20 3.31 -0.02 16.54
C GLN A 20 1.92 0.59 16.43
N GLY A 21 1.62 1.31 15.35
CA GLY A 21 0.32 1.92 15.15
C GLY A 21 0.14 2.68 13.84
N GLU A 22 -1.03 3.29 13.69
CA GLU A 22 -1.42 3.98 12.46
C GLU A 22 -0.56 5.21 12.15
N GLN A 23 -0.17 5.97 13.17
CA GLN A 23 0.69 7.14 13.00
C GLN A 23 2.05 6.75 12.40
N GLU A 24 2.69 5.73 12.97
CA GLU A 24 3.96 5.20 12.47
C GLU A 24 3.80 4.66 11.05
N PHE A 25 2.71 3.92 10.78
CA PHE A 25 2.40 3.48 9.43
C PHE A 25 2.30 4.65 8.43
N CYS A 26 1.57 5.71 8.77
CA CYS A 26 1.44 6.86 7.87
C CYS A 26 2.79 7.52 7.58
N VAL A 27 3.60 7.77 8.61
CA VAL A 27 4.88 8.49 8.46
C VAL A 27 5.94 7.60 7.84
N ALA A 28 6.18 6.42 8.40
CA ALA A 28 7.30 5.57 8.03
C ALA A 28 7.03 4.72 6.79
N TRP A 29 5.78 4.35 6.50
CA TRP A 29 5.45 3.44 5.40
C TRP A 29 4.74 4.11 4.22
N LEU A 30 4.06 5.24 4.43
CA LEU A 30 3.38 5.97 3.36
C LEU A 30 4.07 7.28 2.96
N GLY A 31 5.02 7.78 3.76
CA GLY A 31 5.60 9.11 3.56
C GLY A 31 4.57 10.24 3.72
N LYS A 32 3.51 10.00 4.51
CA LYS A 32 2.42 10.95 4.75
C LYS A 32 2.41 11.41 6.20
N ASN A 33 1.66 12.47 6.49
CA ASN A 33 1.48 12.91 7.87
C ASN A 33 0.68 11.89 8.69
N ALA A 34 0.83 11.95 10.01
CA ALA A 34 0.19 11.04 10.97
C ALA A 34 -1.34 10.97 10.87
N SER A 35 -1.98 12.01 10.33
CA SER A 35 -3.44 12.10 10.20
C SER A 35 -3.98 11.51 8.90
N TYR A 36 -3.12 11.09 7.97
CA TYR A 36 -3.51 10.74 6.60
C TYR A 36 -4.63 9.69 6.52
N MET A 37 -4.46 8.54 7.19
CA MET A 37 -5.47 7.47 7.22
C MET A 37 -6.79 7.93 7.85
N ARG A 38 -6.75 8.79 8.88
CA ARG A 38 -7.93 9.39 9.49
C ARG A 38 -8.68 10.30 8.51
N VAL A 39 -7.96 11.13 7.75
CA VAL A 39 -8.53 12.00 6.72
C VAL A 39 -9.18 11.17 5.62
N LEU A 40 -8.51 10.12 5.13
CA LEU A 40 -9.07 9.23 4.11
C LEU A 40 -10.42 8.64 4.55
N ARG A 41 -10.50 8.13 5.79
CA ARG A 41 -11.74 7.56 6.32
C ARG A 41 -12.84 8.60 6.52
N PHE A 42 -12.50 9.77 7.07
CA PHE A 42 -13.48 10.83 7.33
C PHE A 42 -14.07 11.39 6.04
N GLN A 43 -13.23 11.59 5.02
CA GLN A 43 -13.63 12.14 3.73
C GLN A 43 -14.04 11.06 2.70
N GLN A 44 -13.99 9.77 3.08
CA GLN A 44 -14.25 8.62 2.20
C GLN A 44 -13.44 8.64 0.90
N LEU A 45 -12.18 9.09 1.00
CA LEU A 45 -11.28 9.21 -0.14
C LEU A 45 -10.52 7.92 -0.39
N GLN A 46 -10.16 7.71 -1.66
CA GLN A 46 -9.19 6.70 -2.04
C GLN A 46 -7.77 7.13 -1.65
N PRO A 47 -6.87 6.18 -1.32
CA PRO A 47 -5.45 6.48 -1.14
C PRO A 47 -4.85 7.17 -2.37
N SER A 48 -4.02 8.20 -2.17
CA SER A 48 -3.24 8.81 -3.25
C SER A 48 -2.27 7.81 -3.89
N ALA A 49 -2.06 7.97 -5.20
CA ALA A 49 -1.09 7.20 -5.99
C ALA A 49 0.32 7.23 -5.37
N ASP A 50 0.76 8.38 -4.87
CA ASP A 50 2.05 8.53 -4.19
C ASP A 50 2.15 7.68 -2.92
N ALA A 51 1.12 7.69 -2.06
CA ALA A 51 1.12 6.83 -0.86
C ALA A 51 1.16 5.33 -1.22
N LEU A 52 0.44 4.93 -2.29
CA LEU A 52 0.47 3.55 -2.78
C LEU A 52 1.85 3.17 -3.33
N ALA A 53 2.49 4.06 -4.10
CA ALA A 53 3.81 3.82 -4.69
C ALA A 53 4.90 3.69 -3.61
N VAL A 54 4.92 4.58 -2.62
CA VAL A 54 5.86 4.52 -1.49
C VAL A 54 5.66 3.22 -0.69
N CYS A 55 4.41 2.87 -0.40
CA CYS A 55 4.09 1.65 0.34
C CYS A 55 4.51 0.40 -0.44
N ALA A 56 4.19 0.34 -1.73
CA ALA A 56 4.58 -0.75 -2.64
C ALA A 56 6.10 -0.93 -2.67
N SER A 57 6.84 0.17 -2.89
CA SER A 57 8.31 0.14 -2.94
C SER A 57 8.91 -0.42 -1.66
N LYS A 58 8.40 0.00 -0.49
CA LYS A 58 8.92 -0.46 0.81
C LYS A 58 8.56 -1.93 1.08
N LEU A 59 7.35 -2.36 0.72
CA LEU A 59 6.95 -3.77 0.82
C LEU A 59 7.86 -4.66 -0.04
N ASN A 60 8.11 -4.27 -1.29
CA ASN A 60 8.98 -5.02 -2.19
C ASN A 60 10.43 -5.10 -1.68
N TYR A 61 10.95 -4.00 -1.14
CA TYR A 61 12.28 -3.99 -0.51
C TYR A 61 12.40 -5.03 0.62
N TYR A 62 11.40 -5.11 1.50
CA TYR A 62 11.42 -6.11 2.58
C TYR A 62 11.15 -7.53 2.09
N THR A 63 10.31 -7.72 1.07
CA THR A 63 10.16 -9.03 0.43
C THR A 63 11.51 -9.57 -0.03
N GLN A 64 12.25 -8.81 -0.85
CA GLN A 64 13.55 -9.23 -1.38
C GLN A 64 14.56 -9.50 -0.25
N ARG A 65 14.59 -8.63 0.77
CA ARG A 65 15.49 -8.80 1.92
C ARG A 65 15.18 -10.06 2.73
N LEU A 66 13.91 -10.39 2.90
CA LEU A 66 13.47 -11.54 3.70
C LEU A 66 13.55 -12.87 2.92
N GLU A 67 13.40 -12.84 1.60
CA GLU A 67 13.58 -14.02 0.74
C GLU A 67 15.00 -14.59 0.80
N GLY A 68 16.01 -13.72 0.95
CA GLY A 68 17.40 -14.12 1.12
C GLY A 68 17.72 -14.80 2.46
N SER A 69 16.77 -14.85 3.40
CA SER A 69 16.98 -15.45 4.72
C SER A 69 16.67 -16.96 4.75
N SER A 70 17.47 -17.69 5.53
CA SER A 70 17.27 -19.13 5.79
C SER A 70 16.12 -19.42 6.77
N ASP A 71 15.69 -18.43 7.56
CA ASP A 71 14.57 -18.55 8.51
C ASP A 71 13.21 -18.72 7.78
N SER A 72 12.47 -19.77 8.13
CA SER A 72 11.15 -20.07 7.60
C SER A 72 10.12 -18.98 7.90
N LYS A 73 10.22 -18.30 9.06
CA LYS A 73 9.36 -17.16 9.41
C LYS A 73 9.62 -15.99 8.46
N HIS A 74 10.88 -15.69 8.16
CA HIS A 74 11.22 -14.63 7.21
C HIS A 74 10.65 -14.92 5.82
N LYS A 75 10.70 -16.16 5.35
CA LYS A 75 10.08 -16.56 4.07
C LYS A 75 8.56 -16.38 4.06
N GLN A 76 7.87 -16.72 5.16
CA GLN A 76 6.42 -16.49 5.29
C GLN A 76 6.09 -14.99 5.26
N TRP A 77 6.88 -14.16 5.96
CA TRP A 77 6.73 -12.71 5.91
C TRP A 77 6.96 -12.15 4.51
N ALA A 78 7.98 -12.64 3.80
CA ALA A 78 8.28 -12.20 2.45
C ALA A 78 7.12 -12.48 1.49
N GLN A 79 6.54 -13.68 1.54
CA GLN A 79 5.36 -14.04 0.76
C GLN A 79 4.16 -13.14 1.10
N ARG A 80 3.94 -12.87 2.39
CA ARG A 80 2.87 -11.96 2.80
C ARG A 80 3.08 -10.55 2.25
N PHE A 81 4.30 -10.02 2.33
CA PHE A 81 4.65 -8.71 1.80
C PHE A 81 4.56 -8.66 0.28
N ALA A 82 4.89 -9.74 -0.43
CA ALA A 82 4.73 -9.83 -1.89
C ALA A 82 3.26 -9.70 -2.31
N VAL A 83 2.35 -10.35 -1.58
CA VAL A 83 0.89 -10.22 -1.82
C VAL A 83 0.41 -8.80 -1.57
N LEU A 84 0.86 -8.16 -0.48
CA LEU A 84 0.51 -6.78 -0.15
C LEU A 84 1.07 -5.78 -1.18
N HIS A 85 2.30 -6.01 -1.66
CA HIS A 85 2.92 -5.24 -2.73
C HIS A 85 2.06 -5.32 -4.01
N SER A 86 1.68 -6.53 -4.43
CA SER A 86 0.82 -6.75 -5.59
C SER A 86 -0.50 -5.98 -5.47
N LYS A 87 -1.15 -6.01 -4.29
CA LYS A 87 -2.37 -5.23 -4.06
C LYS A 87 -2.16 -3.72 -4.19
N CYS A 88 -1.04 -3.18 -3.70
CA CYS A 88 -0.71 -1.75 -3.89
C CYS A 88 -0.55 -1.41 -5.37
N THR A 89 0.20 -2.23 -6.11
CA THR A 89 0.46 -2.00 -7.54
C THR A 89 -0.81 -2.13 -8.37
N THR A 90 -1.71 -3.05 -8.03
CA THR A 90 -3.02 -3.17 -8.69
C THR A 90 -3.87 -1.92 -8.46
N ALA A 91 -4.00 -1.47 -7.21
CA ALA A 91 -4.75 -0.24 -6.90
C ALA A 91 -4.14 1.00 -7.59
N LEU A 92 -2.81 1.09 -7.65
CA LEU A 92 -2.11 2.16 -8.36
C LEU A 92 -2.40 2.13 -9.87
N ASN A 93 -2.34 0.95 -10.48
CA ASN A 93 -2.62 0.76 -11.91
C ASN A 93 -4.08 1.04 -12.26
N GLU A 94 -5.03 0.68 -11.39
CA GLU A 94 -6.44 1.01 -11.55
C GLU A 94 -6.69 2.53 -11.49
N GLN A 95 -6.02 3.23 -10.57
CA GLN A 95 -6.08 4.70 -10.50
C GLN A 95 -5.48 5.34 -11.75
N ALA A 96 -4.32 4.86 -12.19
CA ALA A 96 -3.68 5.34 -13.41
C ALA A 96 -4.61 5.12 -14.62
N ARG A 97 -5.19 3.92 -14.73
CA ARG A 97 -6.16 3.55 -15.76
C ARG A 97 -7.36 4.46 -15.79
N THR A 98 -8.00 4.66 -14.65
CA THR A 98 -9.15 5.56 -14.54
C THR A 98 -8.80 6.97 -14.98
N LYS A 99 -7.62 7.47 -14.60
CA LYS A 99 -7.17 8.82 -14.93
C LYS A 99 -6.94 9.02 -16.42
N TRP A 100 -6.23 8.11 -17.10
CA TRP A 100 -6.01 8.26 -18.54
C TRP A 100 -7.26 7.91 -19.36
N GLN A 101 -8.10 6.96 -18.94
CA GLN A 101 -9.39 6.69 -19.60
C GLN A 101 -10.34 7.90 -19.53
N ALA A 102 -10.36 8.62 -18.40
CA ALA A 102 -11.12 9.86 -18.30
C ALA A 102 -10.55 10.99 -19.19
N ALA A 103 -9.23 10.96 -19.45
CA ALA A 103 -8.57 11.89 -20.34
C ALA A 103 -8.69 11.49 -21.83
N GLU A 104 -8.90 10.21 -22.13
CA GLU A 104 -9.17 9.69 -23.48
C GLU A 104 -10.54 10.19 -23.99
N ARG A 105 -10.53 11.40 -24.54
CA ARG A 105 -11.41 11.79 -25.65
C ARG A 105 -10.97 11.14 -26.97
N MET A 106 -10.52 9.89 -26.99
CA MET A 106 -10.20 9.20 -28.25
C MET A 106 -11.48 8.56 -28.79
N GLY A 107 -12.31 9.40 -29.44
CA GLY A 107 -13.55 8.99 -30.09
C GLY A 107 -14.46 10.13 -30.60
N ALA A 108 -13.94 11.36 -30.74
CA ALA A 108 -14.59 12.41 -31.52
C ALA A 108 -13.73 12.73 -32.76
N VAL A 109 -13.63 11.76 -33.66
CA VAL A 109 -13.32 11.97 -35.08
C VAL A 109 -14.34 11.15 -35.86
#